data_AF-A0A060BV98-F1
#
_entry.id   AF-A0A060BV98-F1
#
_cell.length_a   1.000
_cell.length_b   1.000
_cell.length_c   1.000
_cell.angle_alpha   90.00
_cell.angle_beta   90.00
_cell.angle_gamma   90.00
#
_symmetry.space_group_name_H-M   'P 1'
#
loop_
_entity.id
_entity.type
_entity.pdbx_description
1 polymer ?
#
loop_
_entity_poly.entity_id
_entity_poly.type
_entity_poly.pdbx_seq_one_letter_code
_entity_poly.pdbx_strand_id
1 'polypeptide(L)'
;YMNIDIKDVDEWYRGKADWTVKELKQTIFDFHQATTTANGWTANVLENHDQPRVLSKLIKNKTEQTPLAAKALATMYYFLPGTPFIYQGQEIGMKNFKRSDISEFNDISSLNNYQIALQKRVQ
;
A
#
# COMPACT_ATOMS: atom_id res chain seq x y z
N TYR A 1 -8.06 2.61 -3.23
CA TYR A 1 -7.51 2.67 -1.86
C TYR A 1 -6.07 2.19 -1.77
N MET A 2 -5.62 1.21 -2.58
CA MET A 2 -4.26 0.67 -2.47
C MET A 2 -3.15 1.73 -2.55
N ASN A 3 -3.27 2.75 -3.41
CA ASN A 3 -2.23 3.78 -3.58
C ASN A 3 -2.46 5.07 -2.78
N ILE A 4 -3.28 5.03 -1.71
CA ILE A 4 -3.66 6.24 -0.97
C ILE A 4 -2.49 6.99 -0.32
N ASP A 5 -1.34 6.33 -0.13
CA ASP A 5 -0.17 6.88 0.55
C ASP A 5 0.86 7.53 -0.38
N ILE A 6 0.66 7.50 -1.69
CA ILE A 6 1.56 8.06 -2.70
C ILE A 6 0.84 9.09 -3.57
N LYS A 7 1.54 10.18 -3.91
CA LYS A 7 0.97 11.25 -4.77
C LYS A 7 0.84 10.82 -6.22
N ASP A 8 1.74 9.96 -6.66
CA ASP A 8 1.84 9.49 -8.04
C ASP A 8 2.36 8.05 -8.02
N VAL A 9 1.69 7.18 -8.76
CA VAL A 9 1.99 5.74 -8.84
C VAL A 9 3.19 5.46 -9.74
N ASP A 10 3.40 6.29 -10.76
CA ASP A 10 4.44 6.11 -11.76
C ASP A 10 5.72 6.84 -11.35
N GLU A 11 5.57 7.95 -10.60
CA GLU A 11 6.66 8.82 -10.15
C GLU A 11 6.77 8.86 -8.61
N TRP A 12 7.18 7.75 -7.98
CA TRP A 12 7.18 7.64 -6.50
C TRP A 12 8.04 8.70 -5.80
N TYR A 13 9.03 9.27 -6.48
CA TYR A 13 9.88 10.35 -5.95
C TYR A 13 9.11 11.67 -5.72
N ARG A 14 7.88 11.81 -6.24
CA ARG A 14 6.97 12.91 -5.87
C ARG A 14 6.53 12.85 -4.41
N GLY A 15 6.78 11.71 -3.76
CA GLY A 15 6.63 11.53 -2.33
C GLY A 15 5.23 11.10 -1.92
N LYS A 16 5.00 11.18 -0.61
CA LYS A 16 3.80 10.65 0.03
C LYS A 16 2.63 11.59 -0.15
N ALA A 17 1.44 11.02 -0.30
CA ALA A 17 0.20 11.77 -0.21
C ALA A 17 -0.14 12.05 1.26
N ASP A 18 -0.72 13.21 1.51
CA ASP A 18 -1.36 13.50 2.79
C ASP A 18 -2.76 12.90 2.75
N TRP A 19 -2.97 11.88 3.58
CA TRP A 19 -4.22 11.14 3.66
C TRP A 19 -4.63 10.94 5.12
N THR A 20 -5.93 10.76 5.32
CA THR A 20 -6.56 10.54 6.61
C THR A 20 -7.26 9.18 6.67
N VAL A 21 -7.43 8.64 7.88
CA VAL A 21 -8.18 7.38 8.08
C VAL A 21 -9.62 7.50 7.55
N LYS A 22 -10.20 8.70 7.59
CA LYS A 22 -11.53 8.97 7.04
C LYS A 22 -11.55 8.78 5.52
N GLU A 23 -10.55 9.29 4.81
CA GLU A 23 -10.43 9.11 3.35
C GLU A 23 -10.15 7.67 2.97
N LEU A 24 -9.33 6.94 3.75
CA LEU A 24 -9.13 5.51 3.55
C LEU A 24 -10.46 4.75 3.63
N LYS A 25 -11.23 4.99 4.71
CA LYS A 25 -12.56 4.41 4.88
C LYS A 25 -13.45 4.77 3.68
N GLN A 26 -13.57 6.05 3.35
CA GLN A 26 -14.45 6.49 2.27
C GLN A 26 -14.09 5.82 0.94
N THR A 27 -12.79 5.77 0.60
CA THR A 27 -12.32 5.15 -0.64
C THR A 27 -12.64 3.65 -0.71
N ILE A 28 -12.56 2.93 0.42
CA ILE A 28 -12.95 1.51 0.48
C ILE A 28 -14.46 1.39 0.24
N PHE A 29 -15.28 2.18 0.92
CA PHE A 29 -16.73 2.15 0.78
C PHE A 29 -17.19 2.53 -0.63
N ASP A 30 -16.63 3.59 -1.22
CA ASP A 30 -16.96 4.03 -2.58
C ASP A 30 -16.63 2.95 -3.62
N PHE A 31 -15.49 2.27 -3.45
CA PHE A 31 -15.09 1.17 -4.33
C PHE A 31 -16.05 -0.03 -4.26
N HIS A 32 -16.46 -0.42 -3.05
CA HIS A 32 -17.44 -1.50 -2.90
C HIS A 32 -18.84 -1.10 -3.39
N GLN A 33 -19.25 0.15 -3.14
CA GLN A 33 -20.52 0.68 -3.64
C GLN A 33 -20.55 0.67 -5.17
N ALA A 34 -19.50 1.19 -5.81
CA ALA A 34 -19.38 1.20 -7.28
C ALA A 34 -19.39 -0.23 -7.85
N THR A 35 -18.65 -1.16 -7.21
CA THR A 35 -18.63 -2.57 -7.64
C THR A 35 -20.02 -3.20 -7.53
N THR A 36 -20.73 -2.95 -6.43
CA THR A 36 -22.07 -3.50 -6.18
C THR A 36 -23.09 -2.93 -7.16
N THR A 37 -23.06 -1.61 -7.42
CA THR A 37 -23.92 -0.94 -8.40
C THR A 37 -23.69 -1.45 -9.82
N ALA A 38 -22.48 -1.91 -10.14
CA ALA A 38 -22.15 -2.53 -11.42
C ALA A 38 -22.46 -4.04 -11.48
N ASN A 39 -23.17 -4.61 -10.48
CA ASN A 39 -23.37 -6.05 -10.32
C ASN A 39 -22.06 -6.86 -10.36
N GLY A 40 -20.96 -6.25 -9.91
CA GLY A 40 -19.62 -6.83 -9.90
C GLY A 40 -19.30 -7.59 -8.61
N TRP A 41 -18.16 -8.25 -8.63
CA TRP A 41 -17.58 -8.93 -7.45
C TRP A 41 -16.17 -8.43 -7.21
N THR A 42 -15.87 -8.00 -5.98
CA THR A 42 -14.58 -7.40 -5.64
C THR A 42 -13.53 -8.47 -5.37
N ALA A 43 -12.34 -8.31 -5.95
CA ALA A 43 -11.11 -8.92 -5.45
C ALA A 43 -10.51 -7.98 -4.40
N ASN A 44 -10.62 -8.36 -3.13
CA ASN A 44 -10.04 -7.59 -2.04
C ASN A 44 -8.54 -7.87 -2.03
N VAL A 45 -7.71 -6.81 -2.13
CA VAL A 45 -6.24 -6.87 -2.10
C VAL A 45 -5.69 -5.76 -1.18
N LEU A 46 -4.98 -6.12 -0.10
CA LEU A 46 -4.19 -5.16 0.71
C LEU A 46 -2.71 -5.16 0.36
N GLU A 47 -2.17 -6.31 -0.02
CA GLU A 47 -0.78 -6.52 -0.40
C GLU A 47 -0.73 -7.33 -1.68
N ASN A 48 0.28 -7.05 -2.50
CA ASN A 48 0.69 -7.86 -3.62
C ASN A 48 2.19 -7.62 -3.85
N HIS A 49 2.75 -8.16 -4.93
CA HIS A 49 4.16 -7.98 -5.25
C HIS A 49 4.60 -6.54 -5.58
N ASP A 50 3.66 -5.66 -5.96
CA ASP A 50 3.92 -4.27 -6.34
C ASP A 50 3.70 -3.28 -5.19
N GLN A 51 3.14 -3.73 -4.07
CA GLN A 51 2.77 -2.89 -2.95
C GLN A 51 3.73 -3.09 -1.76
N PRO A 52 4.07 -2.00 -1.04
CA PRO A 52 4.72 -2.12 0.26
C PRO A 52 3.87 -2.93 1.25
N ARG A 53 4.51 -3.48 2.29
CA ARG A 53 3.81 -4.21 3.36
C ARG A 53 2.79 -3.30 4.05
N VAL A 54 1.54 -3.76 4.16
CA VAL A 54 0.40 -2.94 4.58
C VAL A 54 0.59 -2.41 6.00
N LEU A 55 1.19 -3.21 6.87
CA LEU A 55 1.47 -2.82 8.26
C LEU A 55 2.43 -1.62 8.32
N SER A 56 3.47 -1.61 7.49
CA SER A 56 4.41 -0.48 7.42
C SER A 56 3.85 0.71 6.64
N LYS A 57 2.93 0.47 5.72
CA LYS A 57 2.28 1.47 4.86
C LYS A 57 1.24 2.29 5.62
N LEU A 58 0.32 1.63 6.32
CA LEU A 58 -0.81 2.28 7.00
C LEU A 58 -0.50 2.70 8.44
N ILE A 59 0.39 1.98 9.14
CA ILE A 59 0.80 2.32 10.51
C ILE A 59 2.14 3.07 10.47
N LYS A 60 2.05 4.40 10.43
CA LYS A 60 3.22 5.29 10.26
C LYS A 60 4.21 5.20 11.41
N ASN A 61 3.73 5.05 12.65
CA ASN A 61 4.59 4.91 13.82
C ASN A 61 5.10 3.46 13.94
N LYS A 62 6.43 3.28 13.89
CA LYS A 62 7.05 1.95 13.96
C LYS A 62 6.79 1.24 15.28
N THR A 63 6.62 1.95 16.39
CA THR A 63 6.33 1.33 17.69
C THR A 63 4.93 0.74 17.76
N GLU A 64 4.03 1.18 16.88
CA GLU A 64 2.63 0.72 16.79
C GLU A 64 2.45 -0.43 15.80
N GLN A 65 3.49 -0.80 15.05
CA GLN A 65 3.49 -1.94 14.12
C GLN A 65 3.58 -3.28 14.88
N THR A 66 2.53 -3.55 15.65
CA THR A 66 2.39 -4.68 16.57
C THR A 66 1.55 -5.81 15.94
N PRO A 67 1.60 -7.02 16.50
CA PRO A 67 0.69 -8.10 16.11
C PRO A 67 -0.80 -7.72 16.27
N LEU A 68 -1.14 -6.85 17.23
CA LEU A 68 -2.51 -6.36 17.41
C LEU A 68 -2.92 -5.48 16.23
N ALA A 69 -2.06 -4.54 15.81
CA ALA A 69 -2.33 -3.69 14.65
C ALA A 69 -2.44 -4.51 13.35
N ALA A 70 -1.58 -5.52 13.16
CA ALA A 70 -1.67 -6.44 12.03
C ALA A 70 -3.03 -7.16 11.98
N LYS A 71 -3.48 -7.68 13.14
CA LYS A 71 -4.80 -8.33 13.26
C LYS A 71 -5.95 -7.35 13.05
N ALA A 72 -5.84 -6.10 13.50
CA ALA A 72 -6.86 -5.09 13.28
C ALA A 72 -7.02 -4.77 11.78
N LEU A 73 -5.91 -4.63 11.04
CA LEU A 73 -5.93 -4.47 9.58
C LEU A 73 -6.53 -5.70 8.88
N ALA A 74 -6.16 -6.91 9.33
CA ALA A 74 -6.73 -8.16 8.83
C ALA A 74 -8.25 -8.22 9.05
N THR A 75 -8.74 -7.89 10.25
CA THR A 75 -10.17 -7.88 10.57
C THR A 75 -10.94 -6.83 9.78
N MET A 76 -10.38 -5.63 9.58
CA MET A 76 -11.01 -4.61 8.74
C MET A 76 -11.23 -5.14 7.31
N TYR A 77 -10.28 -5.91 6.78
CA TYR A 77 -10.22 -6.26 5.36
C TYR A 77 -10.86 -7.60 5.02
N TYR A 78 -10.60 -8.67 5.77
CA TYR A 78 -11.13 -10.00 5.46
C TYR A 78 -12.66 -10.11 5.62
N PHE A 79 -13.28 -9.11 6.25
CA PHE A 79 -14.73 -9.01 6.40
C PHE A 79 -15.37 -8.02 5.42
N LEU A 80 -14.60 -7.49 4.46
CA LEU A 80 -15.17 -6.75 3.33
C LEU A 80 -15.84 -7.72 2.34
N PRO A 81 -16.93 -7.32 1.67
CA PRO A 81 -17.58 -8.15 0.67
C PRO A 81 -16.64 -8.36 -0.53
N GLY A 82 -16.54 -9.60 -1.01
CA GLY A 82 -15.65 -9.97 -2.11
C GLY A 82 -14.77 -11.18 -1.80
N THR A 83 -13.86 -11.49 -2.71
CA THR A 83 -12.86 -12.56 -2.53
C THR A 83 -11.60 -11.97 -1.88
N PRO A 84 -11.23 -12.40 -0.66
CA PRO A 84 -10.01 -11.94 -0.02
C PRO A 84 -8.76 -12.57 -0.63
N PHE A 85 -7.76 -11.76 -0.92
CA PHE A 85 -6.41 -12.21 -1.26
C PHE A 85 -5.45 -11.94 -0.10
N ILE A 86 -4.58 -12.93 0.16
CA ILE A 86 -3.49 -12.85 1.13
C ILE A 86 -2.19 -13.00 0.36
N TYR A 87 -1.31 -12.01 0.46
CA TYR A 87 0.02 -12.10 -0.14
C TYR A 87 1.02 -12.77 0.81
N GLN A 88 1.98 -13.52 0.28
CA GLN A 88 2.96 -14.26 1.10
C GLN A 88 3.71 -13.32 2.07
N GLY A 89 3.66 -13.67 3.36
CA GLY A 89 4.21 -12.87 4.44
C GLY A 89 3.21 -11.93 5.13
N GLN A 90 2.08 -11.64 4.50
CA GLN A 90 1.02 -10.83 5.12
C GLN A 90 0.42 -11.56 6.32
N GLU A 91 0.29 -12.88 6.24
CA GLU A 91 -0.27 -13.75 7.29
C GLU A 91 0.56 -13.77 8.58
N ILE A 92 1.86 -13.49 8.48
CA ILE A 92 2.78 -13.38 9.62
C ILE A 92 3.07 -11.91 10.00
N GLY A 93 2.39 -10.94 9.38
CA GLY A 93 2.56 -9.52 9.66
C GLY A 93 3.94 -8.99 9.24
N MET A 94 4.47 -9.43 8.09
CA MET A 94 5.73 -8.91 7.55
C MET A 94 5.69 -7.38 7.44
N LYS A 95 6.85 -6.76 7.69
CA LYS A 95 7.06 -5.31 7.63
C LYS A 95 8.02 -4.97 6.49
N ASN A 96 8.03 -3.71 6.08
CA ASN A 96 9.02 -3.24 5.11
C ASN A 96 10.44 -3.46 5.64
N PHE A 97 11.33 -3.84 4.75
CA PHE A 97 12.77 -3.78 5.00
C PHE A 97 13.28 -2.35 4.76
N LYS A 98 14.46 -2.04 5.31
CA LYS A 98 15.16 -0.78 5.04
C LYS A 98 16.34 -1.10 4.13
N ARG A 99 16.51 -0.31 3.06
CA ARG A 99 17.73 -0.26 2.25
C ARG A 99 18.50 1.01 2.55
N SER A 100 19.82 0.95 2.38
CA SER A 100 20.74 2.06 2.58
C SER A 100 21.27 2.61 1.26
N ASP A 101 21.25 1.82 0.19
CA ASP A 101 21.75 2.20 -1.13
C ASP A 101 20.83 1.71 -2.25
N ILE A 102 20.83 2.42 -3.39
CA ILE A 102 20.02 2.06 -4.56
C ILE A 102 20.44 0.71 -5.17
N SER A 103 21.69 0.30 -5.03
CA SER A 103 22.20 -0.99 -5.50
C SER A 103 21.59 -2.20 -4.76
N GLU A 104 20.95 -1.99 -3.60
CA GLU A 104 20.26 -3.06 -2.87
C GLU A 104 18.84 -3.34 -3.39
N PHE A 105 18.39 -2.58 -4.40
CA PHE A 105 17.14 -2.79 -5.10
C PHE A 105 17.37 -3.63 -6.35
N ASN A 106 16.48 -4.59 -6.58
CA ASN A 106 16.44 -5.42 -7.78
C ASN A 106 15.10 -5.26 -8.51
N ASP A 107 14.64 -4.01 -8.61
CA ASP A 107 13.42 -3.64 -9.31
C ASP A 107 13.76 -2.55 -10.33
N ILE A 108 13.49 -2.83 -11.60
CA ILE A 108 13.77 -1.92 -12.71
C ILE A 108 12.99 -0.61 -12.55
N SER A 109 11.75 -0.68 -12.03
CA SER A 109 10.95 0.53 -11.80
C SER A 109 11.60 1.45 -10.77
N SER A 110 12.04 0.89 -9.64
CA SER A 110 12.79 1.60 -8.59
C SER A 110 14.10 2.20 -9.11
N LEU A 111 14.89 1.44 -9.87
CA LEU A 111 16.16 1.91 -10.44
C LEU A 111 15.94 3.07 -11.42
N ASN A 112 14.96 2.95 -12.31
CA ASN A 112 14.63 4.00 -13.29
C ASN A 112 14.11 5.26 -12.62
N ASN A 113 13.18 5.14 -11.68
CA ASN A 113 12.64 6.27 -10.93
C ASN A 113 13.72 7.00 -10.14
N TYR A 114 14.69 6.28 -9.56
CA TYR A 114 15.83 6.89 -8.89
C TYR A 114 16.66 7.76 -9.85
N GLN A 115 16.94 7.27 -11.06
CA GLN A 115 17.66 8.06 -12.07
C GLN A 115 16.87 9.29 -12.52
N ILE A 116 15.56 9.16 -12.75
CA ILE A 116 14.69 10.28 -13.10
C ILE A 116 14.68 11.32 -11.97
N ALA A 117 14.59 10.88 -10.71
CA ALA A 117 14.61 11.77 -9.55
C ALA A 117 15.93 12.56 -9.45
N LEU A 118 17.07 11.92 -9.73
CA LEU A 118 18.37 12.60 -9.78
C LEU A 118 18.42 13.65 -10.89
N GLN A 119 17.90 13.34 -12.09
CA GLN A 119 17.85 14.27 -13.21
C GLN A 119 16.97 15.49 -12.92
N LYS A 120 15.77 15.27 -12.34
CA LYS A 120 14.83 16.34 -12.02
C LYS A 120 15.28 17.21 -10.84
N ARG A 121 16.13 16.71 -9.94
CA ARG A 121 16.69 17.49 -8.82
C ARG A 121 17.75 18.51 -9.26
N VAL A 122 18.26 18.39 -10.48
CA VAL A 122 19.29 19.27 -11.05
C VAL A 122 18.67 20.44 -11.84
N GLN A 123 17.34 20.55 -11.89
CA GLN A 123 16.60 21.72 -12.39
C GLN A 123 16.01 22.53 -11.24
#